data_AF-A0A7L7IRP3-F1
#
_entry.id   AF-A0A7L7IRP3-F1
#
_cell.length_a   1.000
_cell.length_b   1.000
_cell.length_c   1.000
_cell.angle_alpha   90.00
_cell.angle_beta   90.00
_cell.angle_gamma   90.00
#
_symmetry.space_group_name_H-M   'P 1'
#
loop_
_entity.id
_entity.type
_entity.pdbx_description
1 polymer ?
#
loop_
_entity_poly.entity_id
_entity_poly.type
_entity_poly.pdbx_seq_one_letter_code
_entity_poly.pdbx_strand_id
1 'polypeptide(L)'
;MKLKMLTALAFAVVSLSGFAQRNQPKGMMAVPPMVQNTQGQYSVLPALQKAQSAKKRTVKGYGITVVISGDWVTVDGKPAALDENNASAKSYSQGLYNIVVYKSGKVALLKQGEGFIGYLK
;
A
#
# COMPACT_ATOMS: atom_id res chain seq x y z
N MET A 1 32.64 -55.38 3.91
CA MET A 1 32.30 -55.84 2.54
C MET A 1 31.33 -54.82 1.96
N LYS A 2 31.78 -53.96 1.03
CA LYS A 2 31.62 -54.09 -0.44
C LYS A 2 30.15 -53.98 -0.93
N LEU A 3 29.76 -52.73 -1.19
CA LEU A 3 29.23 -52.15 -2.45
C LEU A 3 28.30 -52.99 -3.36
N LYS A 4 27.13 -52.41 -3.71
CA LYS A 4 26.48 -52.41 -5.06
C LYS A 4 25.61 -51.13 -5.17
N MET A 5 25.99 -50.08 -5.91
CA MET A 5 25.78 -49.80 -7.35
C MET A 5 24.31 -49.79 -7.84
N LEU A 6 23.83 -48.62 -8.30
CA LEU A 6 23.31 -48.29 -9.66
C LEU A 6 22.70 -46.86 -9.62
N THR A 7 23.36 -45.83 -10.17
CA THR A 7 23.20 -45.27 -11.54
C THR A 7 21.83 -44.64 -11.83
N ALA A 8 21.76 -43.30 -11.87
CA ALA A 8 20.98 -42.58 -12.87
C ALA A 8 21.51 -41.14 -13.04
N LEU A 9 21.84 -40.86 -14.29
CA LEU A 9 22.50 -39.70 -14.86
C LEU A 9 21.44 -38.66 -15.27
N ALA A 10 21.61 -37.39 -14.92
CA ALA A 10 21.01 -36.29 -15.68
C ALA A 10 21.86 -35.02 -15.50
N PHE A 11 22.66 -34.73 -16.52
CA PHE A 11 23.37 -33.48 -16.70
C PHE A 11 22.41 -32.44 -17.30
N ALA A 12 22.37 -31.25 -16.70
CA ALA A 12 22.01 -30.03 -17.41
C ALA A 12 22.97 -28.91 -16.95
N VAL A 13 23.93 -28.63 -17.82
CA VAL A 13 24.88 -27.51 -17.78
C VAL A 13 24.21 -26.28 -18.40
N VAL A 14 24.41 -25.09 -17.82
CA VAL A 14 24.66 -23.77 -18.47
C VAL A 14 25.02 -22.82 -17.33
N SER A 15 26.31 -22.57 -17.06
CA SER A 15 27.13 -21.40 -17.46
C SER A 15 26.44 -20.05 -17.18
N LEU A 16 27.05 -19.07 -16.50
CA LEU A 16 28.24 -18.35 -16.93
C LEU A 16 28.86 -17.58 -15.74
N SER A 17 30.18 -17.47 -15.80
CA SER A 17 31.10 -16.78 -14.92
C SER A 17 30.85 -15.28 -14.70
N GLY A 18 31.04 -14.84 -13.46
CA GLY A 18 31.25 -13.44 -13.07
C GLY A 18 32.20 -13.39 -11.88
N PHE A 19 33.48 -13.20 -12.18
CA PHE A 19 34.64 -13.15 -11.29
C PHE A 19 34.72 -11.82 -10.50
N ALA A 20 35.37 -11.90 -9.33
CA ALA A 20 36.12 -10.82 -8.66
C ALA A 20 35.30 -9.64 -8.07
N GLN A 21 35.61 -9.04 -6.92
CA GLN A 21 36.72 -9.06 -5.97
C GLN A 21 36.12 -8.42 -4.68
N ARG A 22 36.51 -8.69 -3.43
CA ARG A 22 37.73 -8.10 -2.84
C ARG A 22 37.72 -8.39 -1.33
N ASN A 23 38.61 -9.28 -0.91
CA ASN A 23 39.54 -9.13 0.20
C ASN A 23 39.01 -8.61 1.56
N GLN A 24 38.84 -9.51 2.55
CA GLN A 24 38.86 -9.16 3.97
C GLN A 24 40.26 -9.42 4.54
N PRO A 25 40.97 -8.41 5.09
CA PRO A 25 42.15 -8.67 5.90
C PRO A 25 41.77 -9.05 7.33
N LYS A 26 42.48 -10.07 7.83
CA LYS A 26 42.51 -10.59 9.20
C LYS A 26 42.94 -9.53 10.22
N GLY A 27 42.28 -9.57 11.37
CA GLY A 27 42.92 -9.50 12.69
C GLY A 27 42.98 -8.14 13.38
N MET A 28 42.13 -7.96 14.40
CA MET A 28 42.41 -7.12 15.58
C MET A 28 41.60 -7.68 16.78
N MET A 29 42.26 -8.36 17.71
CA MET A 29 41.75 -8.62 19.06
C MET A 29 41.99 -7.38 19.92
N ALA A 30 40.96 -6.90 20.63
CA ALA A 30 41.04 -6.41 22.02
C ALA A 30 39.66 -5.92 22.48
N VAL A 31 39.13 -6.56 23.51
CA VAL A 31 37.90 -6.24 24.24
C VAL A 31 37.97 -4.89 24.96
N PRO A 32 36.85 -4.13 24.97
CA PRO A 32 36.48 -3.28 26.10
C PRO A 32 35.16 -3.75 26.78
N PRO A 33 34.95 -3.35 28.05
CA PRO A 33 34.13 -4.08 29.02
C PRO A 33 32.62 -3.80 28.93
N MET A 34 31.86 -4.73 29.51
CA MET A 34 30.42 -4.73 29.66
C MET A 34 29.88 -3.46 30.34
N VAL A 35 28.84 -2.85 29.75
CA VAL A 35 27.74 -2.18 30.48
C VAL A 35 26.41 -2.56 29.82
N GLN A 36 25.49 -2.99 30.68
CA GLN A 36 24.08 -3.41 30.50
C GLN A 36 23.32 -2.59 29.44
N ASN A 37 22.42 -3.17 28.63
CA ASN A 37 21.17 -3.75 29.11
C ASN A 37 20.43 -4.59 28.03
N THR A 38 19.91 -5.72 28.49
CA THR A 38 18.99 -6.63 27.83
C THR A 38 17.65 -5.96 27.50
N GLN A 39 17.15 -6.09 26.27
CA GLN A 39 15.73 -6.33 25.99
C GLN A 39 15.48 -6.64 24.50
N GLY A 40 15.07 -7.88 24.23
CA GLY A 40 13.94 -8.13 23.32
C GLY A 40 14.21 -8.07 21.82
N GLN A 41 14.84 -9.11 21.31
CA GLN A 41 14.63 -9.58 19.95
C GLN A 41 13.13 -9.90 19.76
N TYR A 42 12.37 -9.04 19.06
CA TYR A 42 11.04 -9.37 18.55
C TYR A 42 11.05 -9.27 17.02
N SER A 43 11.12 -10.43 16.39
CA SER A 43 10.84 -10.59 14.96
C SER A 43 9.35 -10.33 14.73
N VAL A 44 8.98 -9.13 14.31
CA VAL A 44 7.65 -8.92 13.70
C VAL A 44 7.81 -8.98 12.19
N LEU A 45 7.35 -10.11 11.64
CA LEU A 45 7.14 -10.34 10.22
C LEU A 45 6.48 -9.08 9.60
N PRO A 46 6.88 -8.62 8.40
CA PRO A 46 6.12 -7.57 7.74
C PRO A 46 4.71 -8.11 7.56
N ALA A 47 3.76 -7.52 8.30
CA ALA A 47 2.35 -7.86 8.16
C ALA A 47 2.04 -7.80 6.66
N LEU A 48 1.70 -8.95 6.09
CA LEU A 48 1.35 -9.10 4.69
C LEU A 48 0.09 -8.26 4.49
N GLN A 49 0.29 -6.97 4.20
CA GLN A 49 -0.77 -6.01 4.01
C GLN A 49 -1.45 -6.46 2.73
N LYS A 50 -2.52 -7.25 2.87
CA LYS A 50 -3.39 -7.60 1.77
C LYS A 50 -3.92 -6.27 1.27
N ALA A 51 -3.27 -5.73 0.23
CA ALA A 51 -3.67 -4.53 -0.44
C ALA A 51 -5.04 -4.85 -1.05
N GLN A 52 -6.08 -4.61 -0.26
CA GLN A 52 -7.45 -4.73 -0.71
C GLN A 52 -7.60 -3.67 -1.79
N SER A 53 -7.60 -4.10 -3.04
CA SER A 53 -7.73 -3.21 -4.20
C SER A 53 -8.99 -2.39 -3.99
N ALA A 54 -8.82 -1.13 -3.58
CA ALA A 54 -9.92 -0.25 -3.28
C ALA A 54 -10.67 -0.04 -4.59
N LYS A 55 -11.92 -0.52 -4.66
CA LYS A 55 -12.72 -0.45 -5.87
C LYS A 55 -12.86 1.02 -6.26
N LYS A 56 -12.19 1.41 -7.34
CA LYS A 56 -12.25 2.75 -7.88
C LYS A 56 -13.60 2.97 -8.52
N ARG A 57 -14.29 4.02 -8.12
CA ARG A 57 -15.58 4.43 -8.67
C ARG A 57 -15.49 5.86 -9.15
N THR A 58 -15.78 6.06 -10.42
CA THR A 58 -15.90 7.40 -11.01
C THR A 58 -17.38 7.69 -11.21
N VAL A 59 -17.86 8.80 -10.67
CA VAL A 59 -19.22 9.31 -10.88
C VAL A 59 -19.13 10.70 -11.48
N LYS A 60 -20.04 11.03 -12.39
CA LYS A 60 -20.06 12.31 -13.09
C LYS A 60 -21.44 12.95 -12.99
N GLY A 61 -21.48 14.26 -13.15
CA GLY A 61 -22.74 14.99 -13.22
C GLY A 61 -22.52 16.47 -12.96
N TYR A 62 -23.45 17.29 -13.44
CA TYR A 62 -23.43 18.74 -13.20
C TYR A 62 -22.10 19.42 -13.56
N GLY A 63 -21.40 18.91 -14.58
CA GLY A 63 -20.12 19.44 -15.05
C GLY A 63 -18.88 19.03 -14.25
N ILE A 64 -19.02 18.19 -13.21
CA ILE A 64 -17.91 17.73 -12.38
C ILE A 64 -17.71 16.22 -12.45
N THR A 65 -16.47 15.79 -12.23
CA THR A 65 -16.07 14.38 -12.13
C THR A 65 -15.57 14.08 -10.73
N VAL A 66 -16.22 13.14 -10.04
CA VAL A 66 -15.79 12.69 -8.71
C VAL A 66 -15.24 11.27 -8.82
N VAL A 67 -14.03 11.06 -8.32
CA VAL A 67 -13.38 9.75 -8.27
C VAL A 67 -13.19 9.34 -6.83
N ILE A 68 -13.73 8.16 -6.49
CA ILE A 68 -13.70 7.59 -5.15
C ILE A 68 -12.83 6.34 -5.21
N SER A 69 -11.75 6.33 -4.43
CA SER A 69 -10.78 5.24 -4.32
C SER A 69 -10.60 4.88 -2.85
N GLY A 70 -11.53 4.09 -2.32
CA GLY A 70 -11.56 3.76 -0.88
C GLY A 70 -11.92 5.00 -0.06
N ASP A 71 -10.98 5.47 0.77
CA ASP A 71 -11.12 6.68 1.58
C ASP A 71 -10.65 7.96 0.87
N TRP A 72 -10.05 7.84 -0.32
CA TRP A 72 -9.59 8.97 -1.10
C TRP A 72 -10.66 9.41 -2.10
N VAL A 73 -11.02 10.68 -2.06
CA VAL A 73 -11.95 11.28 -3.03
C VAL A 73 -11.27 12.43 -3.75
N THR A 74 -11.43 12.48 -5.07
CA THR A 74 -11.01 13.62 -5.88
C THR A 74 -12.19 14.20 -6.65
N VAL A 75 -12.17 15.51 -6.83
CA VAL A 75 -13.15 16.30 -7.58
C VAL A 75 -12.38 17.01 -8.69
N ASP A 76 -12.71 16.70 -9.94
CA ASP A 76 -12.00 17.16 -11.14
C ASP A 76 -10.47 17.00 -11.06
N GLY A 77 -10.04 15.88 -10.48
CA GLY A 77 -8.63 15.54 -10.30
C GLY A 77 -7.95 16.20 -9.09
N LYS A 78 -8.64 17.09 -8.36
CA LYS A 78 -8.14 17.69 -7.12
C LYS A 78 -8.56 16.86 -5.91
N PRO A 79 -7.67 16.59 -4.95
CA PRO A 79 -8.05 15.86 -3.73
C PRO A 79 -9.07 16.66 -2.92
N ALA A 80 -10.07 15.97 -2.41
CA ALA A 80 -11.06 16.51 -1.48
C ALA A 80 -10.67 16.13 -0.04
N ALA A 81 -10.89 17.04 0.90
CA ALA A 81 -10.71 16.78 2.33
C ALA A 81 -11.92 16.02 2.87
N LEU A 82 -11.70 15.06 3.75
CA LEU A 82 -12.77 14.40 4.50
C LEU A 82 -13.16 15.29 5.68
N ASP A 83 -14.37 15.84 5.68
CA ASP A 83 -14.85 16.69 6.78
C ASP A 83 -15.59 15.87 7.83
N GLU A 84 -16.37 14.87 7.39
CA GLU A 84 -17.24 14.10 8.28
C GLU A 84 -17.28 12.64 7.86
N ASN A 85 -17.20 11.75 8.86
CA ASN A 85 -17.29 10.31 8.68
C ASN A 85 -18.35 9.73 9.61
N ASN A 86 -19.53 9.47 9.05
CA ASN A 86 -20.65 8.88 9.75
C ASN A 86 -20.86 7.41 9.38
N ALA A 87 -21.62 6.71 10.22
CA ALA A 87 -21.99 5.31 9.97
C ALA A 87 -22.73 5.11 8.64
N SER A 88 -23.41 6.13 8.12
CA SER A 88 -24.23 6.05 6.91
C SER A 88 -23.61 6.74 5.68
N ALA A 89 -22.74 7.74 5.90
CA ALA A 89 -22.19 8.58 4.83
C ALA A 89 -20.85 9.22 5.22
N LYS A 90 -20.06 9.59 4.23
CA LYS A 90 -18.84 10.39 4.37
C LYS A 90 -18.99 11.67 3.57
N SER A 91 -18.68 12.80 4.18
CA SER A 91 -18.75 14.13 3.55
C SER A 91 -17.34 14.60 3.25
N TYR A 92 -17.14 15.09 2.03
CA TYR A 92 -15.86 15.60 1.56
C TYR A 92 -16.02 17.01 1.00
N SER A 93 -15.08 17.90 1.30
CA SER A 93 -15.05 19.26 0.78
C SER A 93 -13.90 19.44 -0.20
N GLN A 94 -14.17 20.15 -1.28
CA GLN A 94 -13.15 20.59 -2.24
C GLN A 94 -13.54 21.96 -2.75
N GLY A 95 -12.90 23.00 -2.21
CA GLY A 95 -13.19 24.39 -2.57
C GLY A 95 -14.65 24.73 -2.28
N LEU A 96 -15.42 25.04 -3.33
CA LEU A 96 -16.85 25.39 -3.22
C LEU A 96 -17.78 24.17 -3.25
N TYR A 97 -17.25 22.96 -3.45
CA TYR A 97 -18.05 21.74 -3.57
C TYR A 97 -17.99 20.92 -2.28
N ASN A 98 -19.14 20.40 -1.87
CA ASN A 98 -19.29 19.42 -0.80
C ASN A 98 -19.92 18.15 -1.38
N ILE A 99 -19.29 17.01 -1.15
CA ILE A 99 -19.62 15.72 -1.74
C ILE A 99 -19.97 14.77 -0.63
N VAL A 100 -21.20 14.27 -0.62
CA VAL A 100 -21.65 13.29 0.38
C VAL A 100 -21.73 11.92 -0.27
N VAL A 101 -20.82 11.04 0.11
CA VAL A 101 -20.74 9.65 -0.33
C VAL A 101 -21.49 8.77 0.65
N TYR A 102 -22.67 8.29 0.26
CA TYR A 102 -23.45 7.36 1.07
C TYR A 102 -22.90 5.93 0.94
N LYS A 103 -23.00 5.14 2.01
CA LYS A 103 -22.68 3.70 1.97
C LYS A 103 -23.58 2.91 1.01
N SER A 104 -24.78 3.41 0.72
CA SER A 104 -25.68 2.85 -0.31
C SER A 104 -25.14 2.98 -1.73
N GLY A 105 -24.09 3.78 -1.93
CA GLY A 105 -23.48 4.03 -3.22
C GLY A 105 -24.00 5.29 -3.91
N LYS A 106 -25.01 5.98 -3.38
CA LYS A 106 -25.40 7.30 -3.88
C LYS A 106 -24.31 8.32 -3.54
N VAL A 107 -24.09 9.28 -4.44
CA VAL A 107 -23.17 10.39 -4.21
C VAL A 107 -23.93 11.68 -4.46
N ALA A 108 -24.10 12.47 -3.40
CA ALA A 108 -24.73 13.78 -3.48
C ALA A 108 -23.67 14.86 -3.70
N LEU A 109 -24.01 15.82 -4.54
CA LEU A 109 -23.24 17.03 -4.79
C LEU A 109 -23.97 18.22 -4.19
N LEU A 110 -23.23 18.97 -3.38
CA LEU A 110 -23.62 20.26 -2.84
C LEU A 110 -22.59 21.29 -3.30
N LYS A 111 -23.03 22.52 -3.52
CA LYS A 111 -22.16 23.65 -3.84
C LYS A 111 -22.48 24.82 -2.91
N GLN A 112 -21.45 25.44 -2.39
CA GLN A 112 -21.58 26.61 -1.55
C GLN A 112 -22.31 27.73 -2.31
N GLY A 113 -23.37 28.28 -1.70
CA GLY A 113 -24.22 29.32 -2.29
C GLY A 113 -25.43 28.81 -3.09
N GLU A 114 -25.33 27.65 -3.74
CA GLU A 114 -26.47 27.02 -4.44
C GLU A 114 -27.15 25.93 -3.60
N GLY A 115 -26.44 25.36 -2.63
CA GLY A 115 -26.95 24.25 -1.81
C GLY A 115 -26.83 22.91 -2.54
N PHE A 116 -27.82 22.04 -2.37
CA PHE A 116 -27.83 20.72 -2.99
C PHE A 116 -28.10 20.82 -4.50
N ILE A 117 -27.14 20.38 -5.31
CA ILE A 117 -27.25 20.37 -6.78
C ILE A 117 -27.95 19.10 -7.26
N GLY A 118 -27.60 17.95 -6.69
CA GLY A 118 -28.18 16.69 -7.11
C GLY A 118 -27.31 15.47 -6.83
N TYR A 119 -27.75 14.32 -7.37
CA TYR A 119 -27.02 13.06 -7.26
C TYR A 119 -26.18 12.79 -8.52
N LEU A 120 -24.90 12.51 -8.32
CA LEU A 120 -23.96 12.11 -9.37
C LEU A 120 -24.27 10.66 -9.82
N LYS A 121 -24.04 10.36 -11.10
CA LYS A 121 -24.30 9.05 -11.72
C LYS A 121 -23.05 8.46 -12.36
#